data_AF-E4XJS4-F1
#
_entry.id   AF-E4XJS4-F1
#
_cell.length_a   1.000
_cell.length_b   1.000
_cell.length_c   1.000
_cell.angle_alpha   90.00
_cell.angle_beta   90.00
_cell.angle_gamma   90.00
#
_symmetry.space_group_name_H-M   'P 1'
#
loop_
_entity.id
_entity.type
_entity.pdbx_description
1 polymer ?
#
loop_
_entity_poly.entity_id
_entity_poly.type
_entity_poly.pdbx_seq_one_letter_code
_entity_poly.pdbx_strand_id
1 'polypeptide(L)'
;MTEKIPPVLTFDGGREFSPRILILYDPVINVYDLKINFSYQVWREYPDRLVGYPNRLHLWEEDKKNWKYESEWTNANSMILTGAAFYHKYYSHAYYQQTPAKIVDWVDDHMNCEDILMNFVIANLTAKAPLKVSPRKKFKCTECSQQVSISVDPGHMVERSECINFFVEEFGKMPLKAVEFRADPVLYKDDPEKHMLLPLL
;
A
#
# COMPACT_ATOMS: atom_id res chain seq x y z
N MET A 1 28.53 8.81 9.85
CA MET A 1 28.09 9.50 8.62
C MET A 1 27.15 8.55 7.91
N THR A 2 25.89 8.56 8.33
CA THR A 2 24.82 7.73 7.77
C THR A 2 24.45 8.30 6.41
N GLU A 3 24.57 7.48 5.35
CA GLU A 3 23.92 7.76 4.07
C GLU A 3 22.42 7.82 4.34
N LYS A 4 21.91 9.04 4.48
CA LYS A 4 20.48 9.30 4.32
C LYS A 4 20.10 8.74 2.96
N ILE A 5 19.07 7.88 2.94
CA ILE A 5 18.44 7.42 1.70
C ILE A 5 18.29 8.65 0.80
N PRO A 6 18.95 8.69 -0.36
CA PRO A 6 19.02 9.92 -1.13
C PRO A 6 17.60 10.32 -1.56
N PRO A 7 17.21 11.60 -1.45
CA PRO A 7 16.00 12.05 -2.11
C PRO A 7 16.22 11.79 -3.60
N VAL A 8 15.40 10.92 -4.20
CA VAL A 8 15.42 10.71 -5.65
C VAL A 8 14.99 12.03 -6.31
N LEU A 9 15.98 12.85 -6.60
CA LEU A 9 15.88 14.10 -7.35
C LEU A 9 17.08 14.18 -8.27
N THR A 10 16.84 13.92 -9.56
CA THR A 10 17.15 14.85 -10.65
C THR A 10 16.54 14.34 -11.96
N PHE A 11 15.87 15.23 -12.68
CA PHE A 11 15.54 15.09 -14.09
C PHE A 11 16.03 16.36 -14.79
N ASP A 12 16.87 16.18 -15.79
CA ASP A 12 17.11 17.17 -16.84
C ASP A 12 16.49 16.63 -18.14
N GLY A 13 15.88 17.49 -18.95
CA GLY A 13 15.38 17.13 -20.29
C GLY A 13 13.85 17.01 -20.48
N GLY A 14 13.14 18.14 -20.30
CA GLY A 14 11.95 18.56 -21.06
C GLY A 14 11.02 17.52 -21.71
N ARG A 15 10.04 17.03 -20.95
CA ARG A 15 8.65 16.83 -21.40
C ARG A 15 7.76 16.62 -20.18
N GLU A 16 6.85 17.56 -19.95
CA GLU A 16 6.02 17.64 -18.75
C GLU A 16 4.70 16.88 -18.96
N PHE A 17 4.50 15.78 -18.23
CA PHE A 17 3.19 15.18 -17.97
C PHE A 17 3.14 14.71 -16.50
N SER A 18 2.22 15.33 -15.75
CA SER A 18 1.31 14.84 -14.68
C SER A 18 1.46 13.40 -14.12
N PRO A 19 0.82 13.13 -12.97
CA PRO A 19 1.34 13.13 -11.60
C PRO A 19 2.38 12.02 -11.36
N ARG A 20 3.38 12.28 -10.50
CA ARG A 20 4.39 11.26 -10.14
C ARG A 20 3.71 10.13 -9.36
N ILE A 21 3.43 9.03 -10.05
CA ILE A 21 3.02 7.76 -9.48
C ILE A 21 4.30 7.09 -8.96
N LEU A 22 4.40 6.88 -7.64
CA LEU A 22 5.43 5.97 -7.13
C LEU A 22 4.89 4.55 -7.23
N ILE A 23 5.16 3.88 -8.34
CA ILE A 23 5.15 2.42 -8.37
C ILE A 23 6.47 2.03 -7.70
N LEU A 24 6.43 1.58 -6.45
CA LEU A 24 7.53 0.76 -5.95
C LEU A 24 7.43 -0.55 -6.73
N TYR A 25 8.12 -0.60 -7.87
CA TYR A 25 8.37 -1.85 -8.58
C TYR A 25 9.33 -2.60 -7.68
N ASP A 26 8.79 -3.40 -6.77
CA ASP A 26 9.54 -4.55 -6.34
C ASP A 26 9.66 -5.46 -7.59
N PRO A 27 10.87 -5.73 -8.12
CA PRO A 27 11.05 -6.62 -9.28
C PRO A 27 10.42 -8.02 -9.07
N VAL A 28 10.03 -8.34 -7.84
CA VAL A 28 9.28 -9.50 -7.35
C VAL A 28 7.87 -9.64 -7.97
N ILE A 29 7.23 -8.57 -8.45
CA ILE A 29 5.79 -8.59 -8.76
C ILE A 29 5.52 -8.53 -10.28
N ASN A 30 5.30 -9.70 -10.91
CA ASN A 30 4.82 -9.81 -12.28
C ASN A 30 3.32 -9.42 -12.38
N VAL A 31 3.07 -8.11 -12.47
CA VAL A 31 1.75 -7.54 -12.76
C VAL A 31 1.65 -7.33 -14.27
N TYR A 32 0.97 -8.24 -14.97
CA TYR A 32 0.62 -8.09 -16.39
C TYR A 32 0.03 -6.69 -16.68
N ASP A 33 0.41 -6.11 -17.83
CA ASP A 33 0.08 -4.74 -18.28
C ASP A 33 -1.39 -4.33 -18.06
N LEU A 34 -2.34 -5.21 -18.37
CA LEU A 34 -3.79 -4.98 -18.17
C LEU A 34 -4.18 -4.71 -16.71
N LYS A 35 -3.50 -5.33 -15.74
CA LYS A 35 -3.80 -5.15 -14.32
C LYS A 35 -3.28 -3.81 -13.81
N ILE A 36 -2.13 -3.37 -14.31
CA ILE A 36 -1.54 -2.06 -14.00
C ILE A 36 -2.43 -0.96 -14.60
N ASN A 37 -2.87 -1.12 -15.85
CA ASN A 37 -3.73 -0.14 -16.50
C ASN A 37 -5.07 0.00 -15.76
N PHE A 38 -5.72 -1.12 -15.39
CA PHE A 38 -6.96 -1.07 -14.62
C PHE A 38 -6.76 -0.41 -13.25
N SER A 39 -5.74 -0.79 -12.48
CA SER A 39 -5.50 -0.20 -11.15
C SER A 39 -5.15 1.29 -11.23
N TYR A 40 -4.43 1.71 -12.27
CA TYR A 40 -4.21 3.12 -12.55
C TYR A 40 -5.51 3.86 -12.85
N GLN A 41 -6.39 3.30 -13.69
CA GLN A 41 -7.71 3.90 -13.96
C GLN A 41 -8.54 4.03 -12.68
N VAL A 42 -8.57 2.99 -11.85
CA VAL A 42 -9.22 3.03 -10.54
C VAL A 42 -8.62 4.14 -9.67
N TRP A 43 -7.29 4.28 -9.63
CA TRP A 43 -6.65 5.37 -8.90
C TRP A 43 -7.02 6.75 -9.46
N ARG A 44 -7.17 6.93 -10.77
CA ARG A 44 -7.60 8.22 -11.34
C ARG A 44 -9.01 8.62 -10.90
N GLU A 45 -9.90 7.66 -10.70
CA GLU A 45 -11.26 7.91 -10.17
C GLU A 45 -11.27 8.15 -8.65
N TYR A 46 -10.26 7.65 -7.93
CA TYR A 46 -10.12 7.78 -6.48
C TYR A 46 -8.72 8.28 -6.09
N PRO A 47 -8.28 9.47 -6.56
CA PRO A 47 -6.88 9.91 -6.47
C PRO A 47 -6.45 10.22 -5.04
N ASP A 48 -7.42 10.42 -4.15
CA ASP A 48 -7.21 10.68 -2.74
C ASP A 48 -7.06 9.41 -1.89
N ARG A 49 -7.17 8.21 -2.48
CA ARG A 49 -7.03 6.94 -1.75
C ARG A 49 -5.74 6.21 -2.16
N LEU A 50 -5.23 5.39 -1.24
CA LEU A 50 -4.22 4.39 -1.55
C LEU A 50 -4.90 3.22 -2.28
N VAL A 51 -4.57 3.02 -3.56
CA VAL A 51 -5.16 1.97 -4.41
C VAL A 51 -4.12 0.91 -4.69
N GLY A 52 -4.36 -0.36 -4.37
CA GLY A 52 -3.35 -1.37 -4.63
C GLY A 52 -3.79 -2.79 -4.33
N TYR A 53 -2.83 -3.71 -4.30
CA TYR A 53 -3.15 -5.12 -4.31
C TYR A 53 -2.92 -5.86 -2.98
N PRO A 54 -1.74 -5.86 -2.34
CA PRO A 54 -1.58 -6.62 -1.10
C PRO A 54 -2.32 -5.88 0.01
N ASN A 55 -3.34 -6.50 0.59
CA ASN A 55 -4.12 -5.89 1.67
C ASN A 55 -3.82 -6.51 3.03
N ARG A 56 -4.01 -5.71 4.07
CA ARG A 56 -3.86 -6.09 5.48
C ARG A 56 -5.00 -5.48 6.29
N LEU A 57 -5.12 -5.92 7.53
CA LEU A 57 -6.17 -5.48 8.44
C LEU A 57 -5.57 -5.11 9.80
N HIS A 58 -6.14 -4.08 10.44
CA HIS A 58 -5.94 -3.81 11.86
C HIS A 58 -7.13 -4.40 12.63
N LEU A 59 -6.86 -5.04 13.75
CA LEU A 59 -7.86 -5.61 14.64
C LEU A 59 -7.68 -5.06 16.05
N TRP A 60 -8.76 -4.89 16.78
CA TRP A 60 -8.69 -4.61 18.21
C TRP A 60 -8.71 -5.93 18.98
N GLU A 61 -7.70 -6.19 19.80
CA GLU A 61 -7.67 -7.33 20.72
C GLU A 61 -8.21 -6.90 22.08
N GLU A 62 -9.47 -7.25 22.38
CA GLU A 62 -10.14 -6.85 23.62
C GLU A 62 -9.42 -7.31 24.89
N ASP A 63 -8.82 -8.50 24.86
CA ASP A 63 -8.13 -9.08 26.03
C ASP A 63 -6.83 -8.35 26.37
N LYS A 64 -6.11 -7.88 25.34
CA LYS A 64 -4.82 -7.19 25.48
C LYS A 64 -4.96 -5.67 25.48
N LYS A 65 -6.14 -5.14 25.15
CA LYS A 65 -6.43 -3.71 24.99
C LYS A 65 -5.43 -3.02 24.06
N ASN A 66 -5.10 -3.67 22.96
CA ASN A 66 -4.17 -3.17 21.96
C ASN A 66 -4.65 -3.47 20.54
N TRP A 67 -4.05 -2.79 19.57
CA TRP A 67 -4.26 -3.06 18.15
C TRP A 67 -3.31 -4.16 17.66
N LYS A 68 -3.83 -5.05 16.82
CA LYS A 68 -3.08 -6.13 16.18
C LYS A 68 -3.02 -5.90 14.67
N TYR A 69 -1.84 -6.11 14.11
CA TYR A 69 -1.66 -6.25 12.67
C TYR A 69 -2.06 -7.67 12.22
N GLU A 70 -2.94 -7.77 11.23
CA GLU A 70 -3.43 -9.03 10.68
C GLU A 70 -3.04 -9.18 9.21
N SER A 71 -2.29 -10.26 8.92
CA SER A 71 -1.84 -10.62 7.58
C SER A 71 -2.73 -11.65 6.88
N GLU A 72 -3.61 -12.31 7.63
CA GLU A 72 -4.53 -13.29 7.07
C GLU A 72 -5.57 -12.65 6.15
N TRP A 73 -6.01 -13.45 5.18
CA TRP A 73 -6.96 -13.01 4.17
C TRP A 73 -8.37 -13.04 4.74
N THR A 74 -8.89 -11.87 5.09
CA THR A 74 -10.28 -11.70 5.51
C THR A 74 -11.10 -11.02 4.41
N ASN A 75 -12.42 -10.91 4.61
CA ASN A 75 -13.29 -10.14 3.72
C ASN A 75 -13.12 -8.62 3.89
N ALA A 76 -12.47 -8.20 4.98
CA ALA A 76 -12.22 -6.81 5.29
C ALA A 76 -10.75 -6.44 5.03
N ASN A 77 -10.52 -5.18 4.73
CA ASN A 77 -9.19 -4.60 4.69
C ASN A 77 -9.20 -3.19 5.23
N SER A 78 -8.08 -2.77 5.78
CA SER A 78 -7.90 -1.40 6.24
C SER A 78 -6.57 -0.80 5.80
N MET A 79 -5.71 -1.61 5.21
CA MET A 79 -4.39 -1.21 4.74
C MET A 79 -4.09 -1.85 3.39
N ILE A 80 -3.34 -1.13 2.56
CA ILE A 80 -2.74 -1.63 1.33
C ILE A 80 -1.23 -1.44 1.42
N LEU A 81 -0.45 -2.47 1.11
CA LEU A 81 1.01 -2.37 1.15
C LEU A 81 1.54 -1.57 -0.06
N THR A 82 2.44 -0.63 0.22
CA THR A 82 3.01 0.32 -0.75
C THR A 82 3.87 -0.32 -1.83
N GLY A 83 4.34 -1.56 -1.63
CA GLY A 83 5.11 -2.32 -2.62
C GLY A 83 4.36 -2.72 -3.89
N ALA A 84 3.04 -2.54 -3.95
CA ALA A 84 2.26 -2.64 -5.19
C ALA A 84 0.97 -1.81 -5.09
N ALA A 85 1.15 -0.49 -5.12
CA ALA A 85 0.06 0.47 -4.97
C ALA A 85 0.28 1.76 -5.79
N PHE A 86 -0.80 2.50 -5.96
CA PHE A 86 -0.89 3.83 -6.53
C PHE A 86 -1.42 4.78 -5.45
N TYR A 87 -0.76 5.92 -5.30
CA TYR A 87 -1.21 7.01 -4.45
C TYR A 87 -0.66 8.34 -4.96
N HIS A 88 -1.29 9.44 -4.55
CA HIS A 88 -0.87 10.77 -4.98
C HIS A 88 0.45 11.17 -4.30
N LYS A 89 1.41 11.72 -5.07
CA LYS A 89 2.75 12.17 -4.58
C LYS A 89 2.71 13.09 -3.35
N TYR A 90 1.59 13.81 -3.17
CA TYR A 90 1.36 14.64 -1.98
C TYR A 90 1.52 13.83 -0.69
N TYR A 91 1.11 12.56 -0.67
CA TYR A 91 1.20 11.74 0.53
C TYR A 91 2.64 11.37 0.88
N SER A 92 3.55 11.26 -0.08
CA SER A 92 5.00 11.18 0.23
C SER A 92 5.50 12.47 0.88
N HIS A 93 5.05 13.62 0.39
CA HIS A 93 5.40 14.90 1.03
C HIS A 93 4.81 14.98 2.44
N ALA A 94 3.54 14.64 2.64
CA ALA A 94 2.91 14.62 3.96
C ALA A 94 3.61 13.64 4.91
N TYR A 95 3.97 12.45 4.42
CA TYR A 95 4.72 11.45 5.18
C TYR A 95 5.99 12.04 5.78
N TYR A 96 6.84 12.67 4.98
CA TYR A 96 8.15 13.16 5.46
C TYR A 96 8.12 14.56 6.08
N GLN A 97 7.16 15.42 5.69
CA GLN A 97 7.20 16.84 6.03
C GLN A 97 6.07 17.26 7.00
N GLN A 98 5.00 16.48 7.10
CA GLN A 98 3.84 16.83 7.94
C GLN A 98 3.64 15.83 9.09
N THR A 99 4.18 14.62 8.98
CA THR A 99 4.22 13.67 10.10
C THR A 99 5.30 14.10 11.11
N PRO A 100 5.04 14.05 12.43
CA PRO A 100 6.05 14.31 13.44
C PRO A 100 7.31 13.46 13.23
N ALA A 101 8.49 14.10 13.33
CA ALA A 101 9.78 13.45 13.07
C ALA A 101 9.97 12.16 13.88
N LYS A 102 9.56 12.15 15.15
CA LYS A 102 9.59 10.97 16.03
C LYS A 102 8.94 9.72 15.41
N ILE A 103 7.86 9.90 14.63
CA ILE A 103 7.16 8.78 13.98
C ILE A 103 7.94 8.28 12.76
N VAL A 104 8.51 9.20 11.98
CA VAL A 104 9.34 8.87 10.82
C VAL A 104 10.65 8.20 11.27
N ASP A 105 11.29 8.75 12.30
CA ASP A 105 12.49 8.18 12.93
C ASP A 105 12.23 6.78 13.48
N TRP A 106 11.07 6.53 14.08
CA TRP A 106 10.66 5.18 14.51
C TRP A 106 10.65 4.19 13.34
N VAL A 107 10.06 4.57 12.20
CA VAL A 107 10.04 3.70 11.00
C VAL A 107 11.46 3.45 10.48
N ASP A 108 12.29 4.49 10.43
CA ASP A 108 13.66 4.38 9.93
C ASP A 108 14.55 3.52 10.85
N ASP A 109 14.41 3.65 12.17
CA ASP A 109 15.18 2.89 13.17
C ASP A 109 14.80 1.40 13.19
N HIS A 110 13.52 1.08 12.96
CA HIS A 110 13.00 -0.28 12.94
C HIS A 110 13.11 -0.94 11.55
N MET A 111 13.36 -0.15 10.50
CA MET A 111 13.39 -0.62 9.11
C MET A 111 12.13 -1.42 8.72
N ASN A 112 10.97 -1.01 9.26
CA ASN A 112 9.68 -1.66 9.09
C ASN A 112 8.54 -0.61 9.17
N CYS A 113 7.33 -1.01 8.77
CA CYS A 113 6.10 -0.22 8.97
C CYS A 113 5.96 1.07 8.13
N GLU A 114 6.76 1.25 7.06
CA GLU A 114 6.62 2.38 6.14
C GLU A 114 5.25 2.35 5.44
N ASP A 115 4.79 1.15 5.10
CA ASP A 115 3.50 0.88 4.48
C ASP A 115 2.35 1.21 5.45
N ILE A 116 2.47 0.79 6.71
CA ILE A 116 1.50 1.08 7.77
C ILE A 116 1.41 2.59 7.98
N LEU A 117 2.56 3.29 8.12
CA LEU A 117 2.56 4.73 8.34
C LEU A 117 1.96 5.49 7.15
N MET A 118 2.25 5.07 5.91
CA MET A 118 1.61 5.65 4.73
C MET A 118 0.07 5.50 4.76
N ASN A 119 -0.45 4.33 5.19
CA ASN A 119 -1.89 4.15 5.37
C ASN A 119 -2.46 5.07 6.46
N PHE A 120 -1.75 5.24 7.59
CA PHE A 120 -2.14 6.16 8.67
C PHE A 120 -2.21 7.61 8.18
N VAL A 121 -1.18 8.08 7.46
CA VAL A 121 -1.11 9.44 6.91
C VAL A 121 -2.30 9.71 5.98
N ILE A 122 -2.53 8.83 5.00
CA ILE A 122 -3.61 8.98 4.03
C ILE A 122 -4.98 8.93 4.73
N ALA A 123 -5.20 7.95 5.61
CA ALA A 123 -6.47 7.80 6.31
C ALA A 123 -6.75 8.96 7.26
N ASN A 124 -5.73 9.51 7.93
CA ASN A 124 -5.89 10.65 8.82
C ASN A 124 -6.23 11.95 8.05
N LEU A 125 -5.61 12.16 6.89
CA LEU A 125 -5.84 13.34 6.04
C LEU A 125 -7.20 13.30 5.33
N THR A 126 -7.63 12.12 4.88
CA THR A 126 -8.80 11.99 3.99
C THR A 126 -10.04 11.44 4.69
N ALA A 127 -9.87 10.82 5.85
CA ALA A 127 -10.89 10.01 6.51
C ALA A 127 -11.47 8.91 5.62
N LYS A 128 -10.71 8.39 4.64
CA LYS A 128 -11.13 7.32 3.73
C LYS A 128 -10.31 6.04 3.94
N ALA A 129 -10.96 4.90 3.77
CA ALA A 129 -10.30 3.58 3.74
C ALA A 129 -9.46 3.44 2.45
N PRO A 130 -8.44 2.57 2.39
CA PRO A 130 -7.75 2.28 1.14
C PRO A 130 -8.66 1.51 0.17
N LEU A 131 -8.22 1.31 -1.08
CA LEU A 131 -8.99 0.66 -2.12
C LEU A 131 -8.24 -0.55 -2.69
N LYS A 132 -8.73 -1.74 -2.36
CA LYS A 132 -8.22 -3.00 -2.89
C LYS A 132 -8.63 -3.17 -4.35
N VAL A 133 -7.69 -3.54 -5.21
CA VAL A 133 -7.94 -3.99 -6.59
C VAL A 133 -7.63 -5.48 -6.75
N SER A 134 -8.41 -6.17 -7.58
CA SER A 134 -8.25 -7.59 -7.94
C SER A 134 -8.47 -8.59 -6.78
N PRO A 135 -8.99 -9.80 -7.05
CA PRO A 135 -9.05 -10.87 -6.05
C PRO A 135 -7.70 -11.50 -5.73
N ARG A 136 -6.63 -11.19 -6.47
CA ARG A 136 -5.38 -11.96 -6.40
C ARG A 136 -4.87 -11.95 -4.95
N LYS A 137 -4.89 -13.14 -4.37
CA LYS A 137 -4.56 -13.43 -2.98
C LYS A 137 -3.06 -13.68 -2.76
N LYS A 138 -2.26 -13.75 -3.83
CA LYS A 138 -0.82 -14.06 -3.75
C LYS A 138 -0.10 -13.27 -4.83
N PHE A 139 0.77 -12.35 -4.41
CA PHE A 139 1.89 -11.88 -5.21
C PHE A 139 3.08 -12.70 -4.76
N LYS A 140 3.21 -13.89 -5.34
CA LYS A 140 4.39 -14.72 -5.14
C LYS A 140 5.33 -14.42 -6.31
N CYS A 141 6.50 -13.89 -6.00
CA CYS A 141 7.61 -13.97 -6.93
C CYS A 141 8.02 -15.43 -7.06
N THR A 142 7.85 -15.98 -8.26
CA THR A 142 8.27 -17.34 -8.58
C THR A 142 9.78 -17.47 -8.73
N GLU A 143 10.49 -16.37 -8.96
CA GLU A 143 11.94 -16.33 -9.22
C GLU A 143 12.77 -15.92 -8.00
N CYS A 144 12.12 -15.58 -6.89
CA CYS A 144 12.78 -15.14 -5.68
C CYS A 144 12.97 -16.35 -4.77
N SER A 145 14.21 -16.84 -4.67
CA SER A 145 14.60 -17.85 -3.68
C SER A 145 14.07 -17.44 -2.31
N GLN A 146 13.40 -18.36 -1.61
CA GLN A 146 12.71 -18.15 -0.32
C GLN A 146 13.64 -17.74 0.85
N GLN A 147 14.90 -17.37 0.58
CA GLN A 147 15.95 -17.29 1.58
C GLN A 147 16.12 -15.91 2.23
N VAL A 148 15.43 -14.84 1.78
CA VAL A 148 15.54 -13.51 2.41
C VAL A 148 14.19 -12.77 2.35
N SER A 149 13.13 -13.33 2.94
CA SER A 149 11.88 -12.59 3.11
C SER A 149 11.72 -12.21 4.57
N ILE A 150 11.84 -10.91 4.86
CA ILE A 150 11.67 -10.32 6.20
C ILE A 150 10.31 -10.72 6.79
N SER A 151 9.31 -10.94 5.94
CA SER A 151 7.96 -11.36 6.33
C SER A 151 7.82 -12.81 6.79
N VAL A 152 8.90 -13.62 6.74
CA VAL A 152 8.89 -15.02 7.22
C VAL A 152 9.23 -15.11 8.72
N ASP A 153 9.88 -14.08 9.27
CA ASP A 153 10.18 -14.01 10.71
C ASP A 153 8.90 -13.72 11.50
N PRO A 154 8.49 -14.58 12.45
CA PRO A 154 7.37 -14.28 13.36
C PRO A 154 7.53 -12.95 14.10
N GLY A 155 8.76 -12.51 14.38
CA GLY A 155 9.06 -11.22 14.99
C GLY A 155 8.56 -10.03 14.16
N HIS A 156 8.59 -10.15 12.82
CA HIS A 156 8.16 -9.10 11.91
C HIS A 156 6.67 -8.73 12.06
N MET A 157 5.81 -9.71 12.35
CA MET A 157 4.38 -9.46 12.54
C MET A 157 4.06 -8.84 13.91
N VAL A 158 4.87 -9.18 14.93
CA VAL A 158 4.77 -8.59 16.26
C VAL A 158 5.16 -7.12 16.20
N GLU A 159 6.31 -6.81 15.60
CA GLU A 159 6.80 -5.45 15.39
C GLU A 159 5.79 -4.58 14.60
N ARG A 160 5.15 -5.13 13.57
CA ARG A 160 4.07 -4.43 12.85
C ARG A 160 2.87 -4.10 13.73
N SER A 161 2.55 -4.92 14.72
CA SER A 161 1.51 -4.60 15.70
C SER A 161 1.97 -3.50 16.66
N GLU A 162 3.25 -3.50 17.06
CA GLU A 162 3.84 -2.44 17.88
C GLU A 162 3.80 -1.08 17.16
N CYS A 163 4.17 -1.05 15.88
CA CYS A 163 4.05 0.15 15.04
C CYS A 163 2.62 0.72 15.02
N ILE A 164 1.59 -0.11 14.85
CA ILE A 164 0.20 0.36 14.86
C ILE A 164 -0.13 1.02 16.19
N ASN A 165 0.23 0.40 17.32
CA ASN A 165 -0.08 0.97 18.64
C ASN A 165 0.66 2.28 18.88
N PHE A 166 1.95 2.33 18.55
CA PHE A 166 2.75 3.56 18.64
C PHE A 166 2.16 4.68 17.77
N PHE A 167 1.76 4.38 16.52
CA PHE A 167 1.14 5.38 15.66
C PHE A 167 -0.22 5.85 16.18
N VAL A 168 -1.02 4.98 16.79
CA VAL A 168 -2.31 5.38 17.40
C VAL A 168 -2.09 6.36 18.55
N GLU A 169 -1.07 6.12 19.38
CA GLU A 169 -0.70 7.02 20.47
C GLU A 169 -0.28 8.39 19.93
N GLU A 170 0.62 8.42 18.95
CA GLU A 170 1.16 9.67 18.39
C GLU A 170 0.14 10.44 17.53
N PHE A 171 -0.76 9.76 16.81
CA PHE A 171 -1.87 10.39 16.09
C PHE A 171 -3.05 10.74 17.01
N GLY A 172 -3.08 10.24 18.25
CA GLY A 172 -4.14 10.44 19.24
C GLY A 172 -5.46 9.72 18.93
N LYS A 173 -5.50 8.88 17.90
CA LYS A 173 -6.68 8.07 17.50
C LYS A 173 -6.26 6.97 16.53
N MET A 174 -7.15 6.00 16.29
CA MET A 174 -7.04 5.07 15.16
C MET A 174 -7.63 5.71 13.88
N PRO A 175 -6.82 6.12 12.88
CA PRO A 175 -7.34 6.69 11.64
C PRO A 175 -7.76 5.63 10.62
N LEU A 176 -7.23 4.40 10.72
CA LEU A 176 -7.52 3.34 9.76
C LEU A 176 -9.00 2.95 9.80
N LYS A 177 -9.55 2.64 8.63
CA LYS A 177 -10.96 2.24 8.47
C LYS A 177 -11.03 0.90 7.77
N ALA A 178 -11.63 -0.10 8.44
CA ALA A 178 -11.92 -1.38 7.82
C ALA A 178 -13.03 -1.23 6.77
N VAL A 179 -12.87 -1.89 5.63
CA VAL A 179 -13.83 -1.88 4.53
C VAL A 179 -13.90 -3.26 3.87
N GLU A 180 -15.10 -3.68 3.49
CA GLU A 180 -15.38 -4.88 2.70
C GLU A 180 -15.70 -4.49 1.25
N PHE A 181 -14.77 -3.77 0.61
CA PHE A 181 -14.93 -3.30 -0.75
C PHE A 181 -13.65 -3.49 -1.56
N ARG A 182 -13.81 -3.88 -2.83
CA ARG A 182 -12.74 -3.94 -3.81
C ARG A 182 -13.25 -3.56 -5.20
N ALA A 183 -12.35 -3.07 -6.04
CA ALA A 183 -12.61 -2.83 -7.45
C ALA A 183 -12.09 -4.00 -8.32
N ASP A 184 -12.94 -4.46 -9.22
CA ASP A 184 -12.64 -5.48 -10.24
C ASP A 184 -12.98 -4.93 -11.64
N PRO A 185 -12.25 -5.31 -12.70
CA PRO A 185 -12.60 -4.95 -14.07
C PRO A 185 -14.00 -5.44 -14.43
N VAL A 186 -14.67 -4.79 -15.39
CA VAL A 186 -16.03 -5.18 -15.83
C VAL A 186 -16.10 -6.64 -16.27
N LEU A 187 -15.12 -7.08 -17.07
CA LEU A 187 -15.02 -8.45 -17.57
C LEU A 187 -14.33 -9.40 -16.56
N TYR A 188 -14.43 -9.12 -15.27
CA TYR A 188 -13.79 -9.92 -14.24
C TYR A 188 -14.41 -11.32 -14.17
N LYS A 189 -13.58 -12.35 -14.44
CA LYS A 189 -13.94 -13.77 -14.61
C LYS A 189 -14.65 -14.12 -15.93
N ASP A 190 -14.75 -13.18 -16.88
CA ASP A 190 -15.20 -13.52 -18.22
C ASP A 190 -14.11 -14.26 -18.98
N ASP A 191 -14.56 -15.16 -19.87
CA ASP A 191 -13.71 -15.91 -20.78
C ASP A 191 -13.19 -14.97 -21.88
N PRO A 192 -11.87 -14.70 -21.95
CA PRO A 192 -11.30 -13.79 -22.94
C PRO A 192 -11.56 -14.23 -24.39
N GLU A 193 -11.87 -15.51 -24.64
CA GLU A 193 -12.20 -16.01 -25.99
C GLU A 193 -13.56 -15.50 -26.51
N LYS A 194 -14.46 -14.97 -25.66
CA LYS A 194 -15.79 -14.49 -26.08
C LYS A 194 -15.85 -13.01 -26.47
N HIS A 195 -14.84 -12.21 -26.18
CA HIS A 195 -14.95 -10.75 -26.24
C HIS A 195 -13.93 -10.05 -27.17
N MET A 196 -13.08 -10.80 -27.88
CA MET A 196 -12.20 -10.26 -28.93
C MET A 196 -12.97 -9.94 -30.23
N LEU A 197 -14.04 -9.15 -30.20
CA LEU A 197 -14.65 -8.60 -31.42
C LEU A 197 -15.35 -7.27 -31.14
N LEU A 198 -14.59 -6.22 -30.86
CA LEU A 198 -14.94 -4.89 -31.35
C LEU A 198 -13.66 -4.23 -31.87
N PRO A 199 -13.50 -4.08 -33.20
CA PRO A 199 -12.40 -3.28 -33.72
C PRO A 199 -12.60 -1.84 -33.23
N LEU A 200 -11.56 -1.28 -32.64
CA LEU A 200 -11.50 0.15 -32.36
C LEU A 200 -11.62 0.88 -33.72
N LEU A 201 -12.68 1.70 -33.85
CA LEU A 201 -12.83 2.68 -34.94
C LEU A 201 -11.74 3.76 -34.83
#